data_AF-A0A3B9ZTB4-F1
#
_entry.id   AF-A0A3B9ZTB4-F1
#
_cell.length_a   1.000
_cell.length_b   1.000
_cell.length_c   1.000
_cell.angle_alpha   90.00
_cell.angle_beta   90.00
_cell.angle_gamma   90.00
#
_symmetry.space_group_name_H-M   'P 1'
#
loop_
_entity.id
_entity.type
_entity.pdbx_description
1 polymer ?
#
loop_
_entity_poly.entity_id
_entity_poly.type
_entity_poly.pdbx_seq_one_letter_code
_entity_poly.pdbx_strand_id
1 'polypeptide(L)'
;MKTTSFIACIFVLFILSFSSCNDEVNTEIITKEKLSGFIQKGPFLNGTSILISELNPNLYQTGKLFSSQIMDNEGTYELTNLQLSSPYVQLKADGFYFNEVTGETSKSQITLFALADISNTSTMNVNVLTTLEKGRVEKLVAGRLSFSKAKRQAMQEILAIFNMKKGDMQRSELLDINKPGDDNAILLAISSILQGFRSEAELSELLANISADISPDGKLDNEDLRSSLISQAKYLNNVTIRENMDNRYHEIGGTVQIPEFEKYITQFIAISNPN
;
A
#
# COMPACT_ATOMS: atom_id res chain seq x y z
N MET A 1 36.12 88.36 -9.32
CA MET A 1 36.02 87.87 -7.92
C MET A 1 35.19 86.60 -7.96
N LYS A 2 35.75 85.52 -7.40
CA LYS A 2 35.21 84.15 -7.38
C LYS A 2 33.96 84.08 -6.50
N THR A 3 32.96 83.29 -6.90
CA THR A 3 32.39 82.20 -6.08
C THR A 3 31.42 81.33 -6.90
N THR A 4 31.80 80.06 -7.02
CA THR A 4 31.06 78.87 -7.43
C THR A 4 30.06 78.40 -6.37
N SER A 5 28.90 77.87 -6.77
CA SER A 5 28.22 76.74 -6.10
C SER A 5 27.03 76.26 -6.97
N PHE A 6 27.13 75.16 -7.72
CA PHE A 6 26.94 73.74 -7.37
C PHE A 6 25.46 73.29 -7.28
N ILE A 7 25.14 72.35 -8.17
CA ILE A 7 23.87 71.65 -8.40
C ILE A 7 23.61 70.64 -7.28
N ALA A 8 22.35 70.45 -6.86
CA ALA A 8 21.92 69.19 -6.26
C ALA A 8 20.44 68.89 -6.56
N CYS A 9 20.25 67.85 -7.37
CA CYS A 9 18.98 67.29 -7.77
C CYS A 9 18.14 66.82 -6.57
N ILE A 10 16.84 67.10 -6.63
CA ILE A 10 15.83 66.48 -5.80
C ILE A 10 15.67 65.02 -6.28
N PHE A 11 16.10 64.07 -5.45
CA PHE A 11 15.76 62.66 -5.60
C PHE A 11 15.08 62.22 -4.30
N VAL A 12 13.74 62.31 -4.27
CA VAL A 12 12.94 61.77 -3.18
C VAL A 12 12.90 60.25 -3.37
N LEU A 13 13.71 59.56 -2.57
CA LEU A 13 13.72 58.10 -2.49
C LEU A 13 12.44 57.65 -1.78
N PHE A 14 11.43 57.24 -2.55
CA PHE A 14 10.23 56.61 -2.02
C PHE A 14 10.59 55.19 -1.60
N ILE A 15 10.89 55.00 -0.32
CA ILE A 15 11.13 53.66 0.26
C ILE A 15 9.78 52.94 0.29
N LEU A 16 9.54 52.09 -0.72
CA LEU A 16 8.49 51.10 -0.70
C LEU A 16 8.88 50.04 0.35
N SER A 17 8.29 50.17 1.53
CA SER A 17 8.26 49.11 2.53
C SER A 17 7.50 47.92 1.95
N PHE A 18 8.22 46.95 1.38
CA PHE A 18 7.70 45.60 1.22
C PHE A 18 7.53 45.03 2.62
N SER A 19 6.33 45.19 3.19
CA SER A 19 5.87 44.30 4.25
C SER A 19 5.84 42.90 3.65
N SER A 20 6.94 42.17 3.84
CA SER A 20 6.95 40.71 3.72
C SER A 20 5.97 40.21 4.78
N CYS A 21 4.73 39.96 4.35
CA CYS A 21 3.79 39.16 5.11
C CYS A 21 4.40 37.77 5.15
N ASN A 22 5.17 37.48 6.21
CA ASN A 22 5.39 36.11 6.62
C ASN A 22 4.01 35.60 7.04
N ASP A 23 3.24 35.10 6.07
CA ASP A 23 2.24 34.12 6.37
C ASP A 23 3.03 32.93 6.89
N GLU A 24 3.19 32.87 8.23
CA GLU A 24 3.51 31.63 8.89
C GLU A 24 2.42 30.65 8.46
N VAL A 25 2.75 29.81 7.49
CA VAL A 25 1.91 28.67 7.13
C VAL A 25 1.87 27.83 8.40
N ASN A 26 0.79 28.03 9.15
CA ASN A 26 0.52 27.33 10.38
C ASN A 26 0.28 25.88 9.99
N THR A 27 1.38 25.14 9.90
CA THR A 27 1.38 23.77 9.41
C THR A 27 0.87 22.96 10.58
N GLU A 28 -0.41 22.62 10.53
CA GLU A 28 -1.06 21.87 11.60
C GLU A 28 -0.30 20.56 11.82
N ILE A 29 0.34 20.43 12.99
CA ILE A 29 1.10 19.23 13.32
C ILE A 29 0.10 18.14 13.68
N ILE A 30 0.03 17.13 12.84
CA ILE A 30 -0.72 15.90 13.09
C ILE A 30 0.12 15.05 14.03
N THR A 31 -0.38 14.86 15.25
CA THR A 31 0.23 13.97 16.24
C THR A 31 -0.56 12.66 16.29
N LYS A 32 0.13 11.54 16.09
CA LYS A 32 -0.39 10.19 16.29
C LYS A 32 0.34 9.54 17.45
N GLU A 33 -0.36 9.34 18.55
CA GLU A 33 0.15 8.61 19.71
C GLU A 33 0.60 7.19 19.33
N LYS A 34 -0.17 6.54 18.44
CA LYS A 34 0.09 5.19 17.97
C LYS A 34 -0.42 5.00 16.53
N LEU A 35 0.38 4.28 15.74
CA LEU A 35 0.03 3.69 14.46
C LEU A 35 0.45 2.22 14.47
N SER A 36 -0.46 1.32 14.15
CA SER A 36 -0.20 -0.14 14.21
C SER A 36 -0.92 -0.87 13.09
N GLY A 37 -0.56 -2.11 12.84
CA GLY A 37 -1.26 -2.95 11.88
C GLY A 37 -0.54 -4.27 11.63
N PHE A 38 -0.94 -4.93 10.55
CA PHE A 38 -0.39 -6.21 10.11
C PHE A 38 0.29 -6.08 8.76
N ILE A 39 1.46 -6.69 8.62
CA ILE A 39 2.11 -6.94 7.34
C ILE A 39 1.79 -8.37 6.93
N GLN A 40 1.00 -8.53 5.86
CA GLN A 40 0.35 -9.80 5.57
C GLN A 40 0.21 -10.12 4.09
N LYS A 41 0.56 -11.35 3.79
CA LYS A 41 0.25 -12.13 2.59
C LYS A 41 -0.09 -13.56 3.07
N GLY A 42 0.87 -14.15 3.79
CA GLY A 42 0.67 -14.73 5.12
C GLY A 42 1.36 -13.84 6.17
N PRO A 43 1.35 -14.18 7.47
CA PRO A 43 2.02 -13.34 8.47
C PRO A 43 3.51 -13.18 8.14
N PHE A 44 3.98 -11.93 8.15
CA PHE A 44 5.41 -11.64 8.05
C PHE A 44 6.12 -11.99 9.36
N LEU A 45 7.39 -12.37 9.25
CA LEU A 45 8.16 -12.89 10.38
C LEU A 45 8.80 -11.79 11.22
N ASN A 46 9.19 -12.16 12.43
CA ASN A 46 10.00 -11.34 13.33
C ASN A 46 11.28 -10.85 12.61
N GLY A 47 11.60 -9.58 12.80
CA GLY A 47 12.75 -8.92 12.17
C GLY A 47 12.46 -8.33 10.79
N THR A 48 11.23 -8.45 10.28
CA THR A 48 10.79 -7.70 9.09
C THR A 48 10.99 -6.21 9.32
N SER A 49 11.71 -5.55 8.41
CA SER A 49 12.00 -4.12 8.47
C SER A 49 10.82 -3.29 7.98
N ILE A 50 10.48 -2.24 8.71
CA ILE A 50 9.38 -1.32 8.38
C ILE A 50 9.93 0.10 8.27
N LEU A 51 9.62 0.76 7.16
CA LEU A 51 9.91 2.17 6.94
C LEU A 51 8.62 2.91 6.57
N ILE A 52 8.24 3.89 7.39
CA ILE A 52 7.16 4.83 7.10
C ILE A 52 7.77 6.14 6.63
N SER A 53 7.37 6.57 5.44
CA SER A 53 7.71 7.87 4.88
C SER A 53 6.49 8.78 4.91
N GLU A 54 6.64 9.98 5.47
CA GLU A 54 5.65 11.04 5.31
C GLU A 54 5.62 11.50 3.85
N LEU A 55 4.40 11.69 3.33
CA LEU A 55 4.15 12.19 1.99
C LEU A 55 3.38 13.50 2.05
N ASN A 56 3.65 14.40 1.12
CA ASN A 56 2.82 15.59 0.92
C ASN A 56 1.49 15.25 0.20
N PRO A 57 0.56 16.20 0.02
CA PRO A 57 -0.71 15.95 -0.66
C PRO A 57 -0.61 15.47 -2.12
N ASN A 58 0.55 15.63 -2.77
CA ASN A 58 0.82 15.10 -4.12
C ASN A 58 1.55 13.75 -4.07
N LEU A 59 1.63 13.12 -2.89
CA LEU A 59 2.29 11.84 -2.62
C LEU A 59 3.82 11.82 -2.82
N TYR A 60 4.47 12.98 -2.82
CA TYR A 60 5.93 13.04 -2.78
C TYR A 60 6.43 13.00 -1.34
N GLN A 61 7.51 12.26 -1.10
CA GLN A 61 8.14 12.19 0.22
C GLN A 61 8.59 13.58 0.70
N THR A 62 8.34 13.88 1.98
CA THR A 62 8.79 15.14 2.61
C THR A 62 10.22 15.04 3.17
N GLY A 63 10.75 13.82 3.27
CA GLY A 63 12.03 13.52 3.92
C GLY A 63 11.88 13.07 5.39
N LYS A 64 10.68 13.15 5.98
CA LYS A 64 10.43 12.63 7.32
C LYS A 64 10.18 11.13 7.28
N LEU A 65 11.01 10.38 8.01
CA LEU A 65 11.02 8.92 8.02
C LEU A 65 10.90 8.39 9.45
N PHE A 66 10.18 7.28 9.61
CA PHE A 66 10.07 6.53 10.85
C PHE A 66 10.36 5.06 10.56
N SER A 67 11.26 4.45 11.32
CA SER A 67 11.62 3.05 11.15
C SER A 67 11.15 2.22 12.34
N SER A 68 10.72 0.99 12.07
CA SER A 68 10.38 -0.01 13.07
C SER A 68 10.74 -1.40 12.54
N GLN A 69 10.41 -2.42 13.32
CA GLN A 69 10.50 -3.81 12.89
C GLN A 69 9.37 -4.61 13.54
N ILE A 70 8.99 -5.71 12.89
CA ILE A 70 8.05 -6.68 13.47
C ILE A 70 8.76 -7.43 14.60
N MET A 71 8.09 -7.55 15.75
CA MET A 71 8.65 -8.17 16.97
C MET A 71 8.00 -9.52 17.30
N ASP A 72 7.06 -9.99 16.48
CA ASP A 72 6.37 -11.27 16.61
C ASP A 72 6.38 -12.06 15.30
N ASN A 73 5.66 -13.18 15.25
CA ASN A 73 5.51 -13.99 14.04
C ASN A 73 4.08 -13.95 13.46
N GLU A 74 3.25 -13.04 13.97
CA GLU A 74 1.89 -12.75 13.50
C GLU A 74 1.88 -11.63 12.45
N GLY A 75 3.02 -10.95 12.27
CA GLY A 75 3.20 -9.86 11.34
C GLY A 75 2.75 -8.51 11.91
N THR A 76 2.63 -8.37 13.24
CA THR A 76 2.17 -7.11 13.83
C THR A 76 3.29 -6.09 13.93
N TYR A 77 2.92 -4.82 13.79
CA TYR A 77 3.84 -3.73 14.06
C TYR A 77 3.16 -2.60 14.82
N GLU A 78 3.99 -1.83 15.51
CA GLU A 78 3.59 -0.64 16.22
C GLU A 78 4.66 0.44 16.09
N LEU A 79 4.19 1.68 15.92
CA LEU A 79 4.97 2.91 16.01
C LEU A 79 4.21 3.89 16.88
N THR A 80 4.92 4.58 17.77
CA THR A 80 4.34 5.55 18.70
C THR A 80 4.89 6.94 18.48
N ASN A 81 4.14 7.95 18.91
CA ASN A 81 4.55 9.36 18.91
C ASN A 81 4.98 9.90 17.53
N LEU A 82 4.23 9.57 16.47
CA LEU A 82 4.48 10.15 15.16
C LEU A 82 4.00 11.60 15.14
N GLN A 83 4.89 12.51 14.79
CA GLN A 83 4.54 13.89 14.50
C GLN A 83 4.66 14.10 13.00
N LEU A 84 3.63 14.60 12.35
CA LEU A 84 3.56 14.75 10.89
C LEU A 84 3.03 16.15 10.57
N SER A 85 3.49 16.69 9.45
CA SER A 85 2.97 17.88 8.77
C SER A 85 1.92 17.54 7.71
N SER A 86 1.77 16.26 7.36
CA SER A 86 0.80 15.76 6.37
C SER A 86 0.23 14.41 6.80
N PRO A 87 -1.06 14.12 6.53
CA PRO A 87 -1.68 12.85 6.94
C PRO A 87 -1.34 11.69 6.01
N TYR A 88 -0.67 11.93 4.89
CA TYR A 88 -0.36 10.89 3.91
C TYR A 88 0.96 10.22 4.24
N VAL A 89 0.96 8.89 4.22
CA VAL A 89 2.15 8.09 4.49
C VAL A 89 2.29 6.95 3.48
N GLN A 90 3.54 6.62 3.17
CA GLN A 90 3.92 5.36 2.54
C GLN A 90 4.55 4.45 3.60
N LEU A 91 4.06 3.23 3.73
CA LEU A 91 4.76 2.19 4.47
C LEU A 91 5.45 1.26 3.46
N LYS A 92 6.73 0.96 3.69
CA LYS A 92 7.50 -0.09 3.02
C LYS A 92 7.84 -1.16 4.06
N ALA A 93 7.44 -2.40 3.81
CA ALA A 93 7.81 -3.55 4.62
C ALA A 93 8.71 -4.48 3.81
N ASP A 94 9.79 -4.97 4.42
CA ASP A 94 10.78 -5.83 3.78
C ASP A 94 11.13 -7.00 4.71
N GLY A 95 10.78 -8.22 4.30
CA GLY A 95 10.92 -9.36 5.21
C GLY A 95 10.48 -10.69 4.60
N PHE A 96 10.70 -11.74 5.41
CA PHE A 96 10.23 -13.09 5.12
C PHE A 96 8.74 -13.20 5.48
N TYR A 97 8.03 -14.07 4.77
CA TYR A 97 6.60 -14.26 4.95
C TYR A 97 6.26 -15.74 4.97
N PHE A 98 5.14 -16.09 5.62
CA PHE A 98 4.56 -17.42 5.49
C PHE A 98 3.81 -17.55 4.15
N ASN A 99 4.17 -18.55 3.35
CA ASN A 99 3.50 -18.84 2.08
C ASN A 99 2.28 -19.73 2.31
N GLU A 100 1.09 -19.16 2.17
CA GLU A 100 -0.20 -19.81 2.35
C GLU A 100 -0.42 -20.98 1.38
N VAL A 101 0.20 -20.96 0.20
CA VAL A 101 0.05 -22.01 -0.82
C VAL A 101 0.91 -23.24 -0.49
N THR A 102 2.16 -23.04 -0.10
CA THR A 102 3.08 -24.16 0.20
C THR A 102 3.05 -24.60 1.66
N GLY A 103 2.60 -23.74 2.58
CA GLY A 103 2.66 -23.98 4.02
C GLY A 103 4.06 -23.79 4.61
N GLU A 104 4.97 -23.17 3.87
CA GLU A 104 6.36 -22.96 4.29
C GLU A 104 6.69 -21.47 4.47
N THR A 105 7.68 -21.16 5.31
CA THR A 105 8.29 -19.83 5.33
C THR A 105 9.07 -19.59 4.04
N SER A 106 8.97 -18.37 3.51
CA SER A 106 9.67 -17.95 2.31
C SER A 106 11.19 -18.10 2.45
N LYS A 107 11.87 -18.43 1.35
CA LYS A 107 13.34 -18.62 1.34
C LYS A 107 14.10 -17.33 1.11
N SER A 108 13.41 -16.28 0.68
CA SER A 108 13.95 -14.94 0.54
C SER A 108 12.91 -13.90 0.94
N GLN A 109 13.37 -12.67 1.12
CA GLN A 109 12.52 -11.55 1.50
C GLN A 109 11.80 -11.00 0.28
N ILE A 110 10.60 -10.47 0.50
CA ILE A 110 9.89 -9.64 -0.47
C ILE A 110 9.63 -8.27 0.13
N THR A 111 9.47 -7.28 -0.73
CA THR A 111 9.06 -5.93 -0.32
C THR A 111 7.59 -5.70 -0.66
N LEU A 112 6.81 -5.27 0.31
CA LEU A 112 5.44 -4.80 0.11
C LEU A 112 5.30 -3.32 0.48
N PHE A 113 4.33 -2.64 -0.14
CA PHE A 113 4.07 -1.23 0.07
C PHE A 113 2.61 -0.97 0.41
N ALA A 114 2.35 0.13 1.12
CA ALA A 114 1.01 0.66 1.27
C ALA A 114 1.02 2.19 1.32
N LEU A 115 0.00 2.80 0.72
CA LEU A 115 -0.29 4.22 0.82
C LEU A 115 -1.54 4.42 1.67
N ALA A 116 -1.49 5.31 2.66
CA ALA A 116 -2.63 5.61 3.50
C ALA A 116 -2.77 7.10 3.80
N ASP A 117 -4.02 7.51 4.00
CA ASP A 117 -4.39 8.71 4.72
C ASP A 117 -4.70 8.29 6.16
N ILE A 118 -3.85 8.74 7.09
CA ILE A 118 -3.94 8.42 8.51
C ILE A 118 -4.63 9.51 9.33
N SER A 119 -5.27 10.53 8.76
CA SER A 119 -6.00 11.56 9.52
C SER A 119 -6.92 10.95 10.58
N ASN A 120 -7.78 10.03 10.16
CA ASN A 120 -8.85 9.47 11.00
C ASN A 120 -8.66 7.98 11.36
N THR A 121 -7.46 7.44 11.16
CA THR A 121 -7.14 6.05 11.51
C THR A 121 -5.82 5.97 12.27
N SER A 122 -5.70 4.96 13.13
CA SER A 122 -4.45 4.53 13.77
C SER A 122 -4.08 3.10 13.38
N THR A 123 -4.81 2.55 12.40
CA THR A 123 -4.57 1.22 11.84
C THR A 123 -4.23 1.31 10.36
N MET A 124 -3.17 0.63 9.95
CA MET A 124 -2.74 0.54 8.56
C MET A 124 -2.06 -0.82 8.34
N ASN A 125 -2.67 -1.64 7.50
CA ASN A 125 -2.11 -2.93 7.10
C ASN A 125 -1.36 -2.79 5.78
N VAL A 126 -0.44 -3.72 5.54
CA VAL A 126 0.27 -3.86 4.27
C VAL A 126 0.00 -5.24 3.72
N ASN A 127 -0.39 -5.31 2.45
CA ASN A 127 -0.66 -6.56 1.78
C ASN A 127 -0.39 -6.48 0.27
N VAL A 128 -0.72 -7.54 -0.46
CA VAL A 128 -0.52 -7.60 -1.91
C VAL A 128 -1.37 -6.56 -2.66
N LEU A 129 -2.59 -6.26 -2.19
CA LEU A 129 -3.47 -5.25 -2.83
C LEU A 129 -2.94 -3.84 -2.61
N THR A 130 -2.46 -3.53 -1.41
CA THR A 130 -1.84 -2.22 -1.13
C THR A 130 -0.59 -1.98 -1.98
N THR A 131 0.11 -3.06 -2.32
CA THR A 131 1.30 -3.02 -3.19
C THR A 131 0.91 -2.78 -4.64
N LEU A 132 -0.03 -3.56 -5.17
CA LEU A 132 -0.50 -3.43 -6.55
C LEU A 132 -1.08 -2.04 -6.85
N GLU A 133 -1.88 -1.48 -5.94
CA GLU A 133 -2.54 -0.19 -6.20
C GLU A 133 -1.60 1.01 -6.13
N LYS A 134 -0.42 0.87 -5.52
CA LYS A 134 0.47 2.00 -5.18
C LYS A 134 0.72 2.91 -6.38
N GLY A 135 1.25 2.36 -7.46
CA GLY A 135 1.59 3.12 -8.66
C GLY A 135 0.36 3.74 -9.33
N ARG A 136 -0.77 3.03 -9.29
CA ARG A 136 -2.03 3.53 -9.85
C ARG A 136 -2.59 4.70 -9.04
N VAL A 137 -2.55 4.63 -7.72
CA VAL A 137 -2.97 5.72 -6.83
C VAL A 137 -2.11 6.97 -7.04
N GLU A 138 -0.78 6.81 -7.11
CA GLU A 138 0.15 7.90 -7.42
C GLU A 138 -0.20 8.56 -8.76
N LYS A 139 -0.46 7.77 -9.81
CA LYS A 139 -0.85 8.27 -11.13
C LYS A 139 -2.17 9.06 -11.09
N LEU A 140 -3.18 8.54 -10.39
CA LEU A 140 -4.49 9.18 -10.28
C LEU A 140 -4.43 10.49 -9.49
N VAL A 141 -3.65 10.53 -8.39
CA VAL A 141 -3.45 11.77 -7.62
C VAL A 141 -2.66 12.81 -8.42
N ALA A 142 -1.63 12.40 -9.16
CA ALA A 142 -0.96 13.29 -10.10
C ALA A 142 -1.92 13.84 -11.18
N GLY A 143 -2.91 13.04 -11.58
CA GLY A 143 -4.05 13.43 -12.41
C GLY A 143 -5.11 14.29 -11.72
N ARG A 144 -4.83 14.82 -10.53
CA ARG A 144 -5.71 15.70 -9.71
C ARG A 144 -6.92 15.01 -9.08
N LEU A 145 -6.95 13.67 -9.06
CA LEU A 145 -7.96 12.96 -8.27
C LEU A 145 -7.63 13.06 -6.78
N SER A 146 -8.64 13.18 -5.91
CA SER A 146 -8.39 13.16 -4.47
C SER A 146 -7.91 11.77 -4.03
N PHE A 147 -7.07 11.69 -2.99
CA PHE A 147 -6.50 10.44 -2.49
C PHE A 147 -7.56 9.35 -2.26
N SER A 148 -8.66 9.69 -1.59
CA SER A 148 -9.77 8.75 -1.33
C SER A 148 -10.44 8.23 -2.62
N LYS A 149 -10.62 9.09 -3.63
CA LYS A 149 -11.17 8.68 -4.93
C LYS A 149 -10.18 7.82 -5.71
N ALA A 150 -8.89 8.18 -5.67
CA ALA A 150 -7.81 7.41 -6.29
C ALA A 150 -7.72 5.99 -5.72
N LYS A 151 -7.76 5.85 -4.39
CA LYS A 151 -7.81 4.54 -3.71
C LYS A 151 -9.00 3.70 -4.14
N ARG A 152 -10.20 4.29 -4.17
CA ARG A 152 -11.42 3.58 -4.58
C ARG A 152 -11.35 3.11 -6.03
N GLN A 153 -10.91 3.98 -6.93
CA GLN A 153 -10.80 3.66 -8.36
C GLN A 153 -9.75 2.58 -8.60
N ALA A 154 -8.54 2.73 -8.03
CA ALA A 154 -7.46 1.75 -8.17
C ALA A 154 -7.88 0.36 -7.65
N MET A 155 -8.59 0.31 -6.52
CA MET A 155 -9.12 -0.96 -5.99
C MET A 155 -10.11 -1.60 -6.96
N GLN A 156 -11.07 -0.84 -7.49
CA GLN A 156 -12.06 -1.36 -8.44
C GLN A 156 -11.41 -1.89 -9.72
N GLU A 157 -10.40 -1.18 -10.23
CA GLU A 157 -9.60 -1.58 -11.38
C GLU A 157 -8.84 -2.88 -11.11
N ILE A 158 -8.19 -3.01 -9.94
CA ILE A 158 -7.51 -4.24 -9.53
C ILE A 158 -8.48 -5.42 -9.42
N LEU A 159 -9.63 -5.25 -8.78
CA LEU A 159 -10.63 -6.31 -8.70
C LEU A 159 -11.08 -6.80 -10.08
N ALA A 160 -11.20 -5.89 -11.04
CA ALA A 160 -11.62 -6.22 -12.40
C ALA A 160 -10.59 -7.14 -13.10
N ILE A 161 -9.29 -7.01 -12.81
CA ILE A 161 -8.24 -7.90 -13.31
C ILE A 161 -8.49 -9.35 -12.89
N PHE A 162 -8.98 -9.54 -11.66
CA PHE A 162 -9.29 -10.84 -11.08
C PHE A 162 -10.74 -11.28 -11.32
N ASN A 163 -11.47 -10.64 -12.24
CA ASN A 163 -12.89 -10.92 -12.53
C ASN A 163 -13.80 -10.80 -11.30
N MET A 164 -13.45 -9.95 -10.35
CA MET A 164 -14.20 -9.67 -9.13
C MET A 164 -14.86 -8.30 -9.23
N LYS A 165 -16.04 -8.16 -8.61
CA LYS A 165 -16.76 -6.88 -8.53
C LYS A 165 -17.36 -6.73 -7.15
N LYS A 166 -16.89 -5.71 -6.42
CA LYS A 166 -17.44 -5.35 -5.11
C LYS A 166 -17.36 -3.83 -4.92
N GLY A 167 -18.51 -3.16 -5.04
CA GLY A 167 -18.59 -1.69 -5.05
C GLY A 167 -18.36 -1.05 -3.67
N ASP A 168 -18.59 -1.81 -2.61
CA ASP A 168 -18.51 -1.43 -1.20
C ASP A 168 -17.23 -1.94 -0.52
N MET A 169 -16.23 -2.39 -1.29
CA MET A 169 -14.97 -2.91 -0.74
C MET A 169 -14.27 -1.87 0.14
N GLN A 170 -13.84 -2.30 1.32
CA GLN A 170 -13.01 -1.49 2.21
C GLN A 170 -11.68 -1.12 1.56
N ARG A 171 -11.01 -0.12 2.14
CA ARG A 171 -9.66 0.25 1.70
C ARG A 171 -8.70 -0.92 1.95
N SER A 172 -7.81 -1.19 1.00
CA SER A 172 -6.80 -2.25 1.04
C SER A 172 -6.01 -2.28 2.35
N GLU A 173 -5.65 -1.11 2.89
CA GLU A 173 -4.87 -0.96 4.13
C GLU A 173 -5.68 -1.23 5.41
N LEU A 174 -6.96 -1.62 5.30
CA LEU A 174 -7.80 -2.03 6.44
C LEU A 174 -8.12 -3.53 6.41
N LEU A 175 -7.77 -4.22 5.32
CA LEU A 175 -8.05 -5.63 5.12
C LEU A 175 -7.10 -6.52 5.91
N ASP A 176 -7.59 -7.68 6.32
CA ASP A 176 -6.95 -8.60 7.24
C ASP A 176 -7.31 -10.05 6.92
N ILE A 177 -6.35 -10.83 6.42
CA ILE A 177 -6.56 -12.22 5.97
C ILE A 177 -6.94 -13.16 7.11
N ASN A 178 -6.80 -12.72 8.36
CA ASN A 178 -7.10 -13.51 9.55
C ASN A 178 -8.51 -13.28 10.08
N LYS A 179 -9.26 -12.37 9.44
CA LYS A 179 -10.61 -12.01 9.83
C LYS A 179 -11.62 -12.52 8.83
N PRO A 180 -12.85 -12.83 9.28
CA PRO A 180 -13.93 -13.21 8.38
C PRO A 180 -14.35 -12.01 7.50
N GLY A 181 -15.20 -12.28 6.52
CA GLY A 181 -15.80 -11.26 5.67
C GLY A 181 -15.30 -11.31 4.22
N ASP A 182 -16.17 -10.87 3.31
CA ASP A 182 -15.96 -10.95 1.87
C ASP A 182 -14.72 -10.17 1.40
N ASP A 183 -14.44 -9.00 1.97
CA ASP A 183 -13.27 -8.19 1.58
C ASP A 183 -11.95 -8.89 1.92
N ASN A 184 -11.90 -9.54 3.09
CA ASN A 184 -10.75 -10.30 3.55
C ASN A 184 -10.59 -11.60 2.74
N ALA A 185 -11.72 -12.25 2.38
CA ALA A 185 -11.74 -13.38 1.47
C ALA A 185 -11.18 -13.02 0.08
N ILE A 186 -11.56 -11.87 -0.46
CA ILE A 186 -11.03 -11.36 -1.74
C ILE A 186 -9.52 -11.15 -1.64
N LEU A 187 -9.04 -10.53 -0.56
CA LEU A 187 -7.61 -10.34 -0.34
C LEU A 187 -6.86 -11.69 -0.33
N LEU A 188 -7.33 -12.67 0.43
CA LEU A 188 -6.68 -13.98 0.52
C LEU A 188 -6.72 -14.74 -0.82
N ALA A 189 -7.82 -14.64 -1.56
CA ALA A 189 -7.94 -15.23 -2.89
C ALA A 189 -6.93 -14.63 -3.87
N ILE A 190 -6.84 -13.29 -3.92
CA ILE A 190 -5.89 -12.59 -4.80
C ILE A 190 -4.44 -12.89 -4.38
N SER A 191 -4.15 -12.89 -3.07
CA SER A 191 -2.84 -13.30 -2.53
C SER A 191 -2.43 -14.70 -3.00
N SER A 192 -3.36 -15.66 -2.92
CA SER A 192 -3.11 -17.05 -3.31
C SER A 192 -2.90 -17.19 -4.83
N ILE A 193 -3.66 -16.46 -5.65
CA ILE A 193 -3.52 -16.44 -7.12
C ILE A 193 -2.17 -15.83 -7.54
N LEU A 194 -1.79 -14.72 -6.92
CA LEU A 194 -0.50 -14.06 -7.16
C LEU A 194 0.66 -14.97 -6.75
N GLN A 195 0.55 -15.63 -5.60
CA GLN A 195 1.55 -16.59 -5.14
C GLN A 195 1.68 -17.77 -6.10
N GLY A 196 0.59 -18.48 -6.40
CA GLY A 196 0.66 -19.73 -7.16
C GLY A 196 1.75 -20.66 -6.60
N PHE A 197 2.47 -21.32 -7.50
CA PHE A 197 3.67 -22.11 -7.21
C PHE A 197 4.96 -21.36 -7.55
N ARG A 198 4.93 -20.02 -7.51
CA ARG A 198 6.09 -19.17 -7.83
C ARG A 198 7.07 -19.12 -6.66
N SER A 199 8.35 -19.00 -6.99
CA SER A 199 9.39 -18.54 -6.05
C SER A 199 9.14 -17.10 -5.63
N GLU A 200 9.79 -16.66 -4.56
CA GLU A 200 9.67 -15.28 -4.06
C GLU A 200 10.19 -14.24 -5.06
N ALA A 201 11.22 -14.60 -5.85
CA ALA A 201 11.75 -13.76 -6.91
C ALA A 201 10.72 -13.57 -8.03
N GLU A 202 10.11 -14.67 -8.50
CA GLU A 202 9.05 -14.63 -9.50
C GLU A 202 7.81 -13.91 -9.00
N LEU A 203 7.44 -14.05 -7.72
CA LEU A 203 6.35 -13.28 -7.11
C LEU A 203 6.68 -11.79 -7.08
N SER A 204 7.89 -11.41 -6.68
CA SER A 204 8.30 -10.01 -6.63
C SER A 204 8.32 -9.37 -8.02
N GLU A 205 8.82 -10.10 -9.01
CA GLU A 205 8.78 -9.70 -10.42
C GLU A 205 7.34 -9.57 -10.93
N LEU A 206 6.47 -10.54 -10.63
CA LEU A 206 5.06 -10.51 -11.01
C LEU A 206 4.36 -9.27 -10.43
N LEU A 207 4.52 -9.00 -9.13
CA LEU A 207 3.93 -7.83 -8.47
C LEU A 207 4.43 -6.52 -9.10
N ALA A 208 5.73 -6.43 -9.39
CA ALA A 208 6.31 -5.26 -10.04
C ALA A 208 5.76 -5.05 -11.46
N ASN A 209 5.71 -6.12 -12.26
CA ASN A 209 5.25 -6.07 -13.65
C ASN A 209 3.75 -5.75 -13.74
N ILE A 210 2.90 -6.35 -12.91
CA ILE A 210 1.47 -5.98 -12.83
C ILE A 210 1.33 -4.53 -12.41
N SER A 211 2.03 -4.10 -11.35
CA SER A 211 1.93 -2.71 -10.86
C SER A 211 2.35 -1.69 -11.92
N ALA A 212 3.38 -2.01 -12.71
CA ALA A 212 3.86 -1.18 -13.80
C ALA A 212 2.84 -1.10 -14.95
N ASP A 213 2.25 -2.24 -15.33
CA ASP A 213 1.27 -2.34 -16.41
C ASP A 213 -0.03 -1.57 -16.08
N ILE A 214 -0.55 -1.74 -14.85
CA ILE A 214 -1.83 -1.13 -14.46
C ILE A 214 -1.70 0.34 -14.08
N SER A 215 -0.51 0.84 -13.77
CA SER A 215 -0.31 2.22 -13.28
C SER A 215 -0.88 3.30 -14.22
N PRO A 216 -0.64 3.26 -15.55
CA PRO A 216 -1.11 4.28 -16.48
C PRO A 216 -2.64 4.37 -16.60
N ASP A 217 -3.34 3.25 -16.66
CA ASP A 217 -4.76 3.24 -17.06
C ASP A 217 -5.67 2.27 -16.27
N GLY A 218 -5.11 1.49 -15.34
CA GLY A 218 -5.85 0.55 -14.50
C GLY A 218 -6.12 -0.81 -15.15
N LYS A 219 -5.50 -1.12 -16.29
CA LYS A 219 -5.71 -2.38 -17.01
C LYS A 219 -4.46 -3.25 -16.99
N LEU A 220 -4.68 -4.56 -16.89
CA LEU A 220 -3.63 -5.55 -17.15
C LEU A 220 -3.70 -5.94 -18.63
N ASP A 221 -2.97 -5.22 -19.47
CA ASP A 221 -2.95 -5.44 -20.92
C ASP A 221 -1.93 -6.51 -21.33
N ASN A 222 -1.00 -6.87 -20.43
CA ASN A 222 -0.07 -7.96 -20.66
C ASN A 222 -0.75 -9.34 -20.55
N GLU A 223 -1.03 -9.94 -21.72
CA GLU A 223 -1.68 -11.24 -21.83
C GLU A 223 -0.87 -12.41 -21.24
N ASP A 224 0.47 -12.32 -21.21
CA ASP A 224 1.31 -13.36 -20.60
C ASP A 224 1.15 -13.35 -19.08
N LEU A 225 1.10 -12.16 -18.47
CA LEU A 225 0.83 -12.01 -17.03
C LEU A 225 -0.57 -12.55 -16.70
N ARG A 226 -1.59 -12.17 -17.50
CA ARG A 226 -2.97 -12.67 -17.33
C ARG A 226 -3.03 -14.20 -17.43
N SER A 227 -2.43 -14.78 -18.46
CA SER A 227 -2.37 -16.23 -18.68
C SER A 227 -1.64 -16.94 -17.54
N SER A 228 -0.57 -16.36 -17.02
CA SER A 228 0.19 -16.86 -15.88
C SER A 228 -0.64 -16.87 -14.58
N LEU A 229 -1.45 -15.84 -14.32
CA LEU A 229 -2.36 -15.83 -13.16
C LEU A 229 -3.40 -16.95 -13.26
N ILE A 230 -4.00 -17.12 -14.44
CA ILE A 230 -5.05 -18.14 -14.68
C ILE A 230 -4.48 -19.55 -14.56
N SER A 231 -3.30 -19.81 -15.15
CA SER A 231 -2.67 -21.13 -15.13
C SER A 231 -2.32 -21.54 -13.71
N GLN A 232 -1.75 -20.64 -12.91
CA GLN A 232 -1.42 -20.91 -11.51
C GLN A 232 -2.66 -21.11 -10.65
N ALA A 233 -3.70 -20.29 -10.85
CA ALA A 233 -4.96 -20.43 -10.11
C ALA A 233 -5.59 -21.83 -10.27
N LYS A 234 -5.53 -22.43 -11.46
CA LYS A 234 -6.09 -23.77 -11.74
C LYS A 234 -5.47 -24.90 -10.91
N TYR A 235 -4.23 -24.74 -10.46
CA TYR A 235 -3.52 -25.76 -9.68
C TYR A 235 -3.59 -25.52 -8.17
N LEU A 236 -4.17 -24.41 -7.72
CA LEU A 236 -4.32 -24.13 -6.30
C LEU A 236 -5.24 -25.16 -5.64
N ASN A 237 -4.81 -25.66 -4.48
CA ASN A 237 -5.64 -26.49 -3.62
C ASN A 237 -6.17 -25.64 -2.46
N ASN A 238 -7.43 -25.25 -2.57
CA ASN A 238 -8.13 -24.44 -1.57
C ASN A 238 -8.15 -25.08 -0.17
N VAL A 239 -8.30 -26.41 -0.09
CA VAL A 239 -8.32 -27.14 1.19
C VAL A 239 -6.95 -27.04 1.85
N THR A 240 -5.88 -27.29 1.10
CA THR A 240 -4.51 -27.18 1.60
C THR A 240 -4.15 -25.76 2.02
N ILE A 241 -4.55 -24.73 1.27
CA ILE A 241 -4.31 -23.33 1.66
C ILE A 241 -4.97 -23.01 3.01
N ARG A 242 -6.21 -23.46 3.20
CA ARG A 242 -6.93 -23.28 4.47
C ARG A 242 -6.24 -24.02 5.61
N GLU A 243 -5.87 -25.29 5.41
CA GLU A 243 -5.14 -26.09 6.40
C GLU A 243 -3.80 -25.46 6.77
N ASN A 244 -3.03 -24.98 5.79
CA ASN A 244 -1.74 -24.31 6.00
C ASN A 244 -1.89 -23.06 6.87
N MET A 245 -2.89 -22.23 6.57
CA MET A 245 -3.17 -21.02 7.34
C MET A 245 -3.58 -21.38 8.78
N ASP A 246 -4.46 -22.37 8.96
CA ASP A 246 -4.92 -22.79 10.29
C ASP A 246 -3.75 -23.33 11.12
N ASN A 247 -2.95 -24.23 10.53
CA ASN A 247 -1.75 -24.77 11.16
C ASN A 247 -0.77 -23.67 11.55
N ARG A 248 -0.50 -22.71 10.67
CA ARG A 248 0.43 -21.61 10.96
C ARG A 248 0.00 -20.78 12.16
N TYR A 249 -1.26 -20.38 12.23
CA TYR A 249 -1.75 -19.58 13.35
C TYR A 249 -1.81 -20.39 14.65
N HIS A 250 -2.12 -21.69 14.56
CA HIS A 250 -2.03 -22.58 15.71
C HIS A 250 -0.59 -22.70 16.24
N GLU A 251 0.40 -22.86 15.36
CA GLU A 251 1.82 -22.98 15.71
C GLU A 251 2.37 -21.74 16.42
N ILE A 252 1.98 -20.54 15.98
CA ILE A 252 2.46 -19.29 16.57
C ILE A 252 1.62 -18.83 17.78
N GLY A 253 0.62 -19.62 18.18
CA GLY A 253 -0.27 -19.29 19.30
C GLY A 253 -1.28 -18.19 19.00
N GLY A 254 -1.49 -17.86 17.73
CA GLY A 254 -2.45 -16.87 17.26
C GLY A 254 -3.86 -17.44 17.10
N THR A 255 -4.84 -16.57 16.91
CA THR A 255 -6.21 -16.96 16.55
C THR A 255 -6.51 -16.51 15.13
N VAL A 256 -7.01 -17.42 14.29
CA VAL A 256 -7.38 -17.11 12.90
C VAL A 256 -8.83 -17.50 12.63
N GLN A 257 -9.54 -16.64 11.89
CA GLN A 257 -10.81 -16.98 11.26
C GLN A 257 -10.64 -16.80 9.76
N ILE A 258 -10.19 -17.86 9.10
CA ILE A 258 -9.86 -17.84 7.67
C ILE A 258 -11.15 -17.56 6.88
N PRO A 259 -11.22 -16.44 6.13
CA PRO A 259 -12.42 -16.05 5.41
C PRO A 259 -12.73 -17.03 4.25
N GLU A 260 -13.95 -16.99 3.71
CA GLU A 260 -14.39 -17.89 2.61
C GLU A 260 -13.83 -17.43 1.24
N PHE A 261 -12.52 -17.59 1.04
CA PHE A 261 -11.79 -17.13 -0.15
C PHE A 261 -12.01 -18.02 -1.39
N GLU A 262 -12.40 -19.29 -1.18
CA GLU A 262 -12.48 -20.33 -2.21
C GLU A 262 -13.44 -19.98 -3.35
N LYS A 263 -14.56 -19.34 -3.01
CA LYS A 263 -15.57 -18.91 -3.98
C LYS A 263 -14.98 -17.91 -4.99
N TYR A 264 -14.07 -17.05 -4.54
CA TYR A 264 -13.44 -16.02 -5.38
C TYR A 264 -12.38 -16.62 -6.31
N ILE A 265 -11.59 -17.59 -5.85
CA ILE A 265 -10.67 -18.35 -6.72
C ILE A 265 -11.45 -19.12 -7.79
N THR A 266 -12.52 -19.81 -7.38
CA THR A 266 -13.37 -20.57 -8.30
C THR A 266 -14.01 -19.68 -9.37
N GLN A 267 -14.54 -18.52 -8.95
CA GLN A 267 -15.09 -17.52 -9.86
C GLN A 267 -14.04 -17.01 -10.86
N PHE A 268 -12.82 -16.70 -10.39
CA PHE A 268 -11.75 -16.23 -11.26
C PHE A 268 -11.40 -17.25 -12.34
N ILE A 269 -11.29 -18.53 -11.99
CA ILE A 269 -10.98 -19.62 -12.93
C ILE A 269 -12.11 -19.81 -13.96
N ALA A 270 -13.36 -19.81 -13.50
CA ALA A 270 -14.54 -20.07 -14.34
C ALA A 270 -14.76 -18.98 -15.39
N ILE A 271 -14.64 -17.71 -15.01
CA ILE A 271 -14.82 -16.58 -15.94
C ILE A 271 -13.66 -16.48 -16.93
N SER A 272 -12.45 -16.86 -16.51
CA SER A 272 -11.26 -16.81 -17.36
C SER A 272 -11.17 -17.96 -18.37
N ASN A 273 -12.03 -18.98 -18.26
CA ASN A 273 -12.12 -20.10 -19.21
C ASN A 273 -13.61 -20.42 -19.45
N PRO A 274 -14.35 -19.55 -20.17
CA PRO A 274 -15.69 -19.92 -20.61
C PRO A 274 -15.53 -21.06 -21.62
N ASN A 275 -15.87 -22.27 -21.21
CA ASN A 275 -15.99 -23.40 -22.14
C ASN A 275 -16.96 -23.05 -23.28
#